data_AF-A0A2G9Y8T7-F1
#
_entry.id   AF-A0A2G9Y8T7-F1
#
_cell.length_a   1.000
_cell.length_b   1.000
_cell.length_c   1.000
_cell.angle_alpha   90.00
_cell.angle_beta   90.00
_cell.angle_gamma   90.00
#
_symmetry.space_group_name_H-M   'P 1'
#
loop_
_entity.id
_entity.type
_entity.pdbx_description
1 polymer ?
#
loop_
_entity_poly.entity_id
_entity_poly.type
_entity_poly.pdbx_seq_one_letter_code
_entity_poly.pdbx_strand_id
1 'polypeptide(L)'
;FYFQPSEFAKLIYIFTLGNYFERNKDSVKRFTTFLWAFLFIFLPLFILILLQPNLGTAFVFLPIFFAVAYIAGTPKKHLLTLSGLGLLALPVFWLFLRDYQKRRISVFLNPGIDPLGAGYNILQSRIAIGSGGFFGKGFLRGTQT
;
A
#
# COMPACT_ATOMS: atom_id res chain seq x y z
N PHE A 1 22.98 -5.86 -6.86
CA PHE A 1 22.17 -4.86 -6.14
C PHE A 1 21.07 -4.36 -7.06
N TYR A 2 19.81 -4.72 -6.79
CA TYR A 2 18.67 -4.17 -7.53
C TYR A 2 18.22 -2.89 -6.83
N PHE A 3 18.61 -1.74 -7.36
CA PHE A 3 18.16 -0.45 -6.85
C PHE A 3 16.70 -0.24 -7.28
N GLN A 4 15.78 -0.23 -6.32
CA GLN A 4 14.36 0.05 -6.59
C GLN A 4 14.08 1.52 -6.24
N PRO A 5 13.81 2.39 -7.23
CA PRO A 5 13.52 3.81 -6.99
C PRO A 5 12.32 4.03 -6.06
N SER A 6 11.37 3.08 -6.02
CA SER A 6 10.19 3.11 -5.15
C SER A 6 10.53 3.07 -3.66
N GLU A 7 11.64 2.43 -3.26
CA GLU A 7 12.09 2.41 -1.87
C GLU A 7 12.55 3.80 -1.42
N PHE A 8 13.31 4.50 -2.27
CA PHE A 8 13.76 5.86 -2.00
C PHE A 8 12.58 6.85 -2.02
N ALA A 9 11.62 6.65 -2.92
CA ALA A 9 10.42 7.46 -3.02
C ALA A 9 9.59 7.46 -1.72
N LYS A 10 9.57 6.37 -0.95
CA LYS A 10 8.87 6.33 0.36
C LYS A 10 9.46 7.32 1.36
N LEU A 11 10.79 7.44 1.42
CA LEU A 11 11.45 8.38 2.32
C LEU A 11 11.12 9.81 1.95
N ILE A 12 11.30 10.16 0.67
CA ILE A 12 10.94 11.50 0.15
C ILE A 12 9.47 11.79 0.46
N TYR A 13 8.59 10.84 0.20
CA TYR A 13 7.16 10.99 0.43
C TYR A 13 6.81 11.28 1.89
N ILE A 14 7.42 10.58 2.85
CA ILE A 14 7.25 10.84 4.29
C ILE A 14 7.70 12.26 4.63
N PHE A 15 8.87 12.69 4.16
CA PHE A 15 9.37 14.04 4.41
C PHE A 15 8.49 15.12 3.77
N THR A 16 8.02 14.91 2.54
CA THR A 16 7.14 15.85 1.84
C THR A 16 5.81 16.01 2.57
N LEU A 17 5.18 14.90 3.00
CA LEU A 17 3.95 14.95 3.79
C LEU A 17 4.15 15.63 5.14
N GLY A 18 5.21 15.27 5.87
CA GLY A 18 5.53 15.88 7.16
C GLY A 18 5.73 17.38 7.02
N ASN A 19 6.51 17.81 6.02
CA ASN A 19 6.74 19.23 5.75
C ASN A 19 5.43 19.96 5.36
N TYR A 20 4.61 19.34 4.51
CA TYR A 20 3.32 19.91 4.10
C TYR A 20 2.39 20.12 5.29
N PHE A 21 2.24 19.12 6.16
CA PHE A 21 1.36 19.23 7.31
C PHE A 21 1.90 20.20 8.38
N GLU A 22 3.21 20.27 8.59
CA GLU A 22 3.79 21.25 9.53
C GLU A 22 3.62 22.69 9.02
N ARG A 23 3.83 22.95 7.72
CA ARG A 23 3.56 24.27 7.12
C ARG A 23 2.09 24.68 7.23
N ASN A 24 1.18 23.72 7.25
CA ASN A 24 -0.26 23.94 7.32
C ASN A 24 -0.86 23.61 8.69
N LYS A 25 -0.06 23.60 9.76
CA LYS A 25 -0.44 23.14 11.10
C LYS A 25 -1.70 23.80 11.65
N ASP A 26 -1.87 25.10 11.43
CA ASP A 26 -3.06 25.86 11.86
C ASP A 26 -4.35 25.41 11.15
N SER A 27 -4.20 24.83 9.96
CA SER A 27 -5.30 24.36 9.12
C SER A 27 -5.36 22.83 8.99
N VAL A 28 -4.54 22.07 9.71
CA VAL A 28 -4.45 20.60 9.58
C VAL A 28 -5.78 19.89 9.84
N LYS A 29 -6.65 20.52 10.65
CA LYS A 29 -8.00 20.01 10.95
C LYS A 29 -9.01 20.26 9.83
N ARG A 30 -8.72 21.15 8.88
CA ARG A 30 -9.61 21.46 7.75
C ARG A 30 -9.58 20.32 6.74
N PHE A 31 -10.76 19.96 6.24
CA PHE A 31 -10.89 18.94 5.20
C PHE A 31 -10.14 19.33 3.91
N THR A 32 -10.10 20.62 3.59
CA THR A 32 -9.39 21.14 2.42
C THR A 32 -7.90 20.83 2.48
N THR A 33 -7.21 21.10 3.61
CA THR A 33 -5.77 20.80 3.78
C THR A 33 -5.48 19.32 3.59
N PHE A 34 -6.32 18.44 4.14
CA PHE A 34 -6.20 17.00 3.92
C PHE A 34 -6.45 16.60 2.45
N LEU A 35 -7.47 17.18 1.82
CA LEU A 35 -7.80 16.93 0.42
C LEU A 35 -6.70 17.39 -0.54
N TRP A 36 -6.07 18.55 -0.28
CA TRP A 36 -4.92 19.04 -1.05
C TRP A 36 -3.72 18.10 -0.92
N ALA A 37 -3.43 17.61 0.29
CA ALA A 37 -2.38 16.60 0.48
C ALA A 37 -2.67 15.32 -0.33
N PHE A 38 -3.92 14.86 -0.32
CA PHE A 38 -4.32 13.69 -1.09
C PHE A 38 -4.20 13.92 -2.61
N LEU A 39 -4.75 15.01 -3.13
CA LEU A 39 -4.82 15.27 -4.58
C LEU A 39 -3.46 15.64 -5.19
N PHE A 40 -2.60 16.37 -4.47
CA PHE A 40 -1.36 16.90 -5.03
C PHE A 40 -0.10 16.16 -4.60
N ILE A 41 -0.16 15.38 -3.51
CA ILE A 41 1.01 14.62 -3.02
C ILE A 41 0.78 13.12 -3.22
N PHE A 42 -0.33 12.58 -2.72
CA PHE A 42 -0.61 11.13 -2.84
C PHE A 42 -0.96 10.73 -4.28
N LEU A 43 -1.95 11.37 -4.89
CA LEU A 43 -2.51 10.93 -6.18
C LEU A 43 -1.48 10.91 -7.32
N PRO A 44 -0.63 11.93 -7.53
CA PRO A 44 0.33 11.93 -8.63
C PRO A 44 1.39 10.84 -8.47
N LEU A 45 1.87 10.66 -7.22
CA LEU A 45 2.85 9.64 -6.90
C LEU A 45 2.26 8.22 -7.04
N PHE A 46 1.02 8.02 -6.62
CA PHE A 46 0.30 6.77 -6.79
C PHE A 46 0.13 6.41 -8.28
N ILE A 47 -0.29 7.37 -9.11
CA ILE A 47 -0.42 7.18 -10.57
C ILE A 47 0.92 6.83 -11.22
N LEU A 48 2.00 7.54 -10.83
CA LEU A 48 3.34 7.27 -11.35
C LEU A 48 3.82 5.85 -11.02
N ILE A 49 3.52 5.37 -9.81
CA ILE A 49 3.87 4.00 -9.40
C ILE A 49 2.98 2.98 -10.07
N LEU A 50 1.70 3.27 -10.34
CA LEU A 50 0.83 2.38 -11.12
C LEU A 50 1.28 2.21 -12.57
N LEU A 51 1.96 3.21 -13.12
CA LEU A 51 2.55 3.14 -14.45
C LEU A 51 3.73 2.17 -14.48
N GLN A 52 4.49 2.10 -13.38
CA GLN A 52 5.41 0.99 -13.14
C GLN A 52 4.54 -0.23 -12.82
N PRO A 53 4.70 -1.41 -13.44
CA PRO A 53 3.75 -2.52 -13.34
C PRO A 53 3.72 -3.23 -11.96
N ASN A 54 3.97 -2.50 -10.87
CA ASN A 54 4.08 -2.95 -9.50
C ASN A 54 2.98 -2.37 -8.61
N LEU A 55 1.79 -2.99 -8.71
CA LEU A 55 0.65 -2.69 -7.84
C LEU A 55 0.98 -2.79 -6.36
N GLY A 56 1.75 -3.81 -5.96
CA GLY A 56 2.07 -4.05 -4.57
C GLY A 56 2.77 -2.86 -3.93
N THR A 57 3.74 -2.27 -4.63
CA THR A 57 4.42 -1.06 -4.14
C THR A 57 3.51 0.15 -4.08
N ALA A 58 2.56 0.33 -5.02
CA ALA A 58 1.64 1.46 -5.00
C ALA A 58 0.78 1.48 -3.73
N PHE A 59 0.29 0.31 -3.31
CA PHE A 59 -0.54 0.18 -2.11
C PHE A 59 0.20 0.47 -0.80
N VAL A 60 1.55 0.37 -0.76
CA VAL A 60 2.34 0.68 0.44
C VAL A 60 2.31 2.17 0.79
N PHE A 61 2.12 3.06 -0.20
CA PHE A 61 2.06 4.50 0.05
C PHE A 61 0.78 4.93 0.76
N LEU A 62 -0.29 4.14 0.63
CA LEU A 62 -1.58 4.41 1.25
C LEU A 62 -1.49 4.41 2.79
N PRO A 63 -1.05 3.34 3.48
CA PRO A 63 -0.91 3.35 4.93
C PRO A 63 0.11 4.40 5.41
N ILE A 64 1.16 4.71 4.63
CA ILE A 64 2.10 5.78 4.95
C ILE A 64 1.38 7.15 4.99
N PHE A 65 0.58 7.46 3.97
CA PHE A 65 -0.22 8.68 3.94
C PHE A 65 -1.14 8.80 5.15
N PHE A 66 -1.91 7.74 5.43
CA PHE A 66 -2.84 7.72 6.56
C PHE A 66 -2.12 7.85 7.90
N ALA A 67 -0.97 7.18 8.08
CA ALA A 67 -0.18 7.26 9.30
C ALA A 67 0.36 8.67 9.54
N VAL A 68 0.98 9.28 8.52
CA VAL A 68 1.53 10.65 8.65
C VAL A 68 0.41 11.67 8.87
N ALA A 69 -0.70 11.58 8.12
CA ALA A 69 -1.85 12.47 8.31
C ALA A 69 -2.47 12.34 9.70
N TYR A 70 -2.58 11.12 10.22
CA TYR A 70 -3.07 10.86 11.57
C TYR A 70 -2.14 11.45 12.65
N ILE A 71 -0.83 11.21 12.54
CA ILE A 71 0.19 11.75 13.45
C ILE A 71 0.20 13.28 13.43
N ALA A 72 0.01 13.89 12.26
CA ALA A 72 -0.09 15.34 12.10
C ALA A 72 -1.34 15.96 12.76
N GLY A 73 -2.28 15.15 13.26
CA GLY A 73 -3.48 15.63 13.95
C GLY A 73 -4.70 15.80 13.04
N THR A 74 -4.69 15.17 11.86
CA THR A 74 -5.88 15.16 10.98
C THR A 74 -7.03 14.41 11.67
N PRO A 75 -8.24 14.98 11.72
CA PRO A 75 -9.42 14.31 12.28
C PRO A 75 -9.67 12.93 11.65
N LYS A 76 -9.95 11.92 12.49
CA LYS A 76 -10.31 10.56 12.05
C LYS A 76 -11.46 10.53 11.05
N LYS A 77 -12.39 11.50 11.14
CA LYS A 77 -13.50 11.65 10.20
C LYS A 77 -13.01 11.82 8.75
N HIS A 78 -11.96 12.60 8.51
CA HIS A 78 -11.41 12.81 7.16
C HIS A 78 -10.73 11.56 6.61
N LEU A 79 -10.08 10.79 7.48
CA LEU A 79 -9.50 9.51 7.10
C LEU A 79 -10.61 8.53 6.72
N LEU A 80 -11.66 8.44 7.54
CA LEU A 80 -12.82 7.57 7.28
C LEU A 80 -13.60 7.97 6.02
N THR A 81 -13.78 9.28 5.76
CA THR A 81 -14.47 9.72 4.53
C THR A 81 -13.67 9.35 3.30
N LEU A 82 -12.34 9.53 3.30
CA LEU A 82 -11.49 9.11 2.20
C LEU A 82 -11.49 7.59 2.00
N SER A 83 -11.41 6.81 3.09
CA SER A 83 -11.52 5.35 3.01
C SER A 83 -12.87 4.91 2.44
N GLY A 84 -13.97 5.53 2.89
CA GLY A 84 -15.32 5.26 2.38
C GLY A 84 -15.47 5.58 0.89
N LEU A 85 -14.99 6.75 0.46
CA LEU A 85 -14.96 7.13 -0.96
C LEU A 85 -14.09 6.18 -1.79
N GLY A 86 -12.94 5.77 -1.26
CA GLY A 86 -12.05 4.80 -1.89
C GLY A 86 -12.73 3.44 -2.11
N LEU A 87 -13.48 2.95 -1.11
CA LEU A 87 -14.25 1.71 -1.23
C LEU A 87 -15.36 1.82 -2.29
N LEU A 88 -16.09 2.94 -2.31
CA LEU A 88 -17.12 3.20 -3.32
C LEU A 88 -16.53 3.34 -4.74
N ALA A 89 -15.28 3.78 -4.86
CA ALA A 89 -14.57 3.89 -6.13
C ALA A 89 -14.00 2.55 -6.65
N LEU A 90 -13.95 1.49 -5.84
CA LEU A 90 -13.37 0.19 -6.23
C LEU A 90 -14.00 -0.41 -7.50
N PRO A 91 -15.32 -0.43 -7.69
CA PRO A 91 -15.92 -0.99 -8.92
C PRO A 91 -15.50 -0.20 -10.16
N VAL A 92 -15.42 1.12 -10.06
CA VAL A 92 -14.95 1.98 -11.14
C VAL A 92 -13.48 1.72 -11.41
N PHE A 93 -12.66 1.66 -10.37
CA PHE A 93 -11.23 1.36 -10.47
C PHE A 93 -10.98 0.02 -11.18
N TRP A 94 -11.78 -1.01 -10.89
CA TRP A 94 -11.70 -2.31 -11.55
C TRP A 94 -11.84 -2.25 -13.08
N LEU A 95 -12.64 -1.33 -13.61
CA LEU A 95 -12.84 -1.17 -15.06
C LEU A 95 -11.57 -0.65 -15.76
N PHE A 96 -10.77 0.16 -15.07
CA PHE A 96 -9.54 0.74 -15.62
C PHE A 96 -8.29 -0.13 -15.41
N LEU A 97 -8.39 -1.21 -14.63
CA LEU A 97 -7.26 -2.10 -14.39
C LEU A 97 -6.93 -2.97 -15.61
N ARG A 98 -5.64 -3.09 -15.91
CA ARG A 98 -5.10 -4.02 -16.92
C ARG A 98 -5.26 -5.47 -16.45
N ASP A 99 -5.24 -6.43 -17.36
CA ASP A 99 -5.46 -7.85 -17.02
C ASP A 99 -4.44 -8.40 -16.00
N TYR A 100 -3.17 -7.99 -16.11
CA TYR A 100 -2.15 -8.37 -15.12
C TYR A 100 -2.48 -7.83 -13.72
N GLN A 101 -3.09 -6.64 -13.64
CA GLN A 101 -3.46 -5.99 -12.38
C GLN A 101 -4.62 -6.72 -11.73
N LYS A 102 -5.65 -7.05 -12.52
CA LYS A 102 -6.79 -7.87 -12.10
C LYS A 102 -6.31 -9.24 -11.62
N ARG A 103 -5.43 -9.92 -12.38
CA ARG A 103 -4.87 -11.22 -12.01
C ARG A 103 -4.13 -11.16 -10.67
N ARG A 104 -3.35 -10.11 -10.40
CA ARG A 104 -2.68 -9.93 -9.10
C ARG A 104 -3.67 -9.80 -7.94
N ILE A 105 -4.75 -9.05 -8.12
CA ILE A 105 -5.80 -8.92 -7.10
C ILE A 105 -6.53 -10.26 -6.89
N SER A 106 -6.90 -10.94 -7.98
CA SER A 106 -7.57 -12.25 -7.90
C SER A 106 -6.71 -13.31 -7.22
N VAL A 107 -5.41 -13.37 -7.53
CA VAL A 107 -4.47 -14.30 -6.89
C VAL A 107 -4.20 -13.92 -5.42
N PHE A 108 -4.24 -12.64 -5.06
CA PHE A 108 -4.17 -12.21 -3.67
C PHE A 108 -5.37 -12.71 -2.86
N LEU A 109 -6.59 -12.61 -3.41
CA LEU A 109 -7.83 -13.09 -2.77
C LEU A 109 -7.92 -14.61 -2.74
N ASN A 110 -7.50 -15.27 -3.83
CA ASN A 110 -7.46 -16.72 -3.95
C ASN A 110 -6.09 -17.17 -4.52
N PRO A 111 -5.11 -17.47 -3.65
CA PRO A 111 -3.78 -17.91 -4.06
C PRO A 111 -3.77 -19.22 -4.86
N GLY A 112 -4.84 -20.03 -4.75
CA GLY A 112 -4.97 -21.31 -5.44
C GLY A 112 -5.20 -21.19 -6.95
N ILE A 113 -5.50 -20.00 -7.46
CA ILE A 113 -5.68 -19.75 -8.90
C ILE A 113 -4.36 -19.88 -9.66
N ASP A 114 -3.24 -19.54 -9.02
CA ASP A 114 -1.91 -19.60 -9.63
C ASP A 114 -0.85 -20.01 -8.59
N PRO A 115 -0.85 -21.29 -8.17
CA PRO A 115 -0.07 -21.74 -7.03
C PRO A 115 1.45 -21.77 -7.30
N LEU A 116 1.86 -21.88 -8.57
CA LEU A 116 3.27 -21.89 -8.98
C LEU A 116 3.77 -20.52 -9.48
N GLY A 117 2.86 -19.60 -9.83
CA GLY A 117 3.17 -18.26 -10.30
C GLY A 117 2.97 -17.21 -9.22
N ALA A 118 2.02 -16.31 -9.42
CA ALA A 118 1.82 -15.16 -8.55
C ALA A 118 1.38 -15.52 -7.10
N GLY A 119 0.80 -16.71 -6.89
CA GLY A 119 0.31 -17.19 -5.60
C GLY A 119 1.37 -17.94 -4.78
N TYR A 120 2.49 -18.30 -5.41
CA TYR A 120 3.56 -19.10 -4.80
C TYR A 120 4.05 -18.52 -3.48
N ASN A 121 4.41 -17.23 -3.46
CA ASN A 121 4.93 -16.57 -2.26
C ASN A 121 3.93 -16.55 -1.10
N ILE A 122 2.63 -16.42 -1.40
CA ILE A 122 1.57 -16.41 -0.38
C ILE A 122 1.38 -17.82 0.18
N LEU A 123 1.31 -18.83 -0.69
CA LEU A 123 1.17 -20.23 -0.29
C LEU A 123 2.37 -20.70 0.51
N GLN A 124 3.58 -20.35 0.08
CA GLN A 124 4.80 -20.72 0.79
C GLN A 124 4.94 -20.00 2.12
N SER A 125 4.54 -18.72 2.22
CA SER A 125 4.47 -18.05 3.53
C SER A 125 3.49 -18.76 4.46
N ARG A 126 2.34 -19.23 3.95
CA ARG A 126 1.36 -20.01 4.73
C ARG A 126 1.93 -21.35 5.18
N ILE A 127 2.61 -22.08 4.30
CA ILE A 127 3.27 -23.36 4.63
C ILE A 127 4.41 -23.14 5.64
N ALA A 128 5.21 -22.10 5.46
CA ALA A 128 6.30 -21.76 6.37
C ALA A 128 5.79 -21.45 7.78
N ILE A 129 4.74 -20.63 7.90
CA ILE A 129 4.07 -20.34 9.18
C ILE A 129 3.48 -21.62 9.78
N GLY A 130 2.71 -22.39 9.00
CA GLY A 130 2.04 -23.60 9.47
C GLY A 130 3.00 -24.73 9.87
N SER A 131 4.17 -24.79 9.24
CA SER A 131 5.16 -25.83 9.51
C SER A 131 6.10 -25.49 10.67
N GLY A 132 6.05 -24.26 11.20
CA GLY A 132 6.91 -23.78 12.28
C GLY A 132 6.57 -24.28 13.69
N GLY A 133 5.31 -24.63 13.99
CA GLY A 133 4.88 -24.93 15.37
C GLY A 133 5.13 -23.77 16.35
N PHE A 134 4.97 -23.99 17.66
CA PHE A 134 5.14 -22.93 18.69
C PHE A 134 6.58 -22.40 18.83
N PHE A 135 7.59 -23.22 18.52
CA PHE A 135 9.00 -22.89 18.71
C PHE A 135 9.75 -22.56 17.41
N GLY A 136 9.08 -22.63 16.25
CA GLY A 136 9.71 -22.51 14.95
C GLY A 136 10.48 -23.78 14.55
N LYS A 137 10.85 -23.90 13.26
CA LYS A 137 11.70 -25.01 12.78
C LYS A 137 13.18 -24.87 13.16
N GLY A 138 13.63 -23.70 13.61
CA GLY A 138 15.04 -23.36 13.83
C GLY A 138 15.72 -22.79 12.57
N PHE A 139 16.85 -22.09 12.77
CA PHE A 139 17.64 -21.49 11.70
C PHE A 139 18.13 -22.56 10.70
N LEU A 140 17.96 -22.31 9.40
CA LEU A 140 18.33 -23.22 8.28
C LEU A 140 17.58 -24.56 8.20
N ARG A 141 16.48 -24.74 8.93
CA ARG A 141 15.64 -25.96 8.87
C ARG A 141 14.30 -25.74 8.17
N GLY A 142 14.26 -24.80 7.24
CA GLY A 142 13.05 -24.48 6.47
C GLY A 142 12.69 -25.64 5.54
N THR A 143 11.39 -25.86 5.30
CA THR A 143 10.91 -26.85 4.32
C THR A 143 11.29 -26.53 2.86
N GLN A 144 12.04 -25.44 2.65
CA GLN A 144 12.36 -24.83 1.36
C GLN A 144 13.82 -24.36 1.26
N THR A 145 14.71 -24.85 2.13
CA THR A 145 16.17 -24.73 1.91
C THR A 145 16.65 -25.79 0.95
#